data_AF-A0A357LG35-F1
#
_entry.id   AF-A0A357LG35-F1
#
_cell.length_a   1.000
_cell.length_b   1.000
_cell.length_c   1.000
_cell.angle_alpha   90.00
_cell.angle_beta   90.00
_cell.angle_gamma   90.00
#
_symmetry.space_group_name_H-M   'P 1'
#
loop_
_entity.id
_entity.type
_entity.pdbx_description
1 polymer ?
#
loop_
_entity_poly.entity_id
_entity_poly.type
_entity_poly.pdbx_seq_one_letter_code
_entity_poly.pdbx_strand_id
1 'polypeptide(L)'
;ATPTFGGTGDRHDWSISRRIVGAIDKPVFLAGGLNPQNAVEAIAAVRPFGLDICSGLRDRARGDALMPDRLEAFAQALRRVAAGA
;
A
#
# COMPACT_ATOMS: atom_id res chain seq x y z
N ALA A 1 -15.43 -13.91 18.31
CA ALA A 1 -14.61 -12.73 17.94
C ALA A 1 -15.35 -11.96 16.86
N THR A 2 -15.41 -10.63 16.96
CA THR A 2 -16.01 -9.79 15.90
C THR A 2 -15.15 -9.88 14.64
N PRO A 3 -15.74 -10.05 13.44
CA PRO A 3 -14.97 -10.10 12.20
C PRO A 3 -14.22 -8.78 11.97
N THR A 4 -12.93 -8.86 11.67
CA THR A 4 -12.13 -7.72 11.23
C THR A 4 -12.17 -7.66 9.70
N PHE A 5 -12.68 -6.56 9.17
CA PHE A 5 -12.69 -6.30 7.72
C PHE A 5 -11.43 -5.53 7.31
N GLY A 6 -11.14 -5.51 6.00
CA GLY A 6 -10.04 -4.71 5.44
C GLY A 6 -10.18 -3.21 5.71
N GLY A 7 -9.12 -2.44 5.46
CA GLY A 7 -9.10 -0.99 5.73
C GLY A 7 -8.79 -0.62 7.18
N THR A 8 -8.23 -1.56 7.97
CA THR A 8 -7.76 -1.26 9.34
C THR A 8 -6.61 -0.27 9.36
N GLY A 9 -5.76 -0.28 8.32
CA GLY A 9 -4.50 0.47 8.28
C GLY A 9 -3.31 -0.32 8.81
N ASP A 10 -3.53 -1.56 9.26
CA ASP A 10 -2.45 -2.41 9.77
C ASP A 10 -1.61 -2.96 8.64
N ARG A 11 -0.29 -2.92 8.85
CA ARG A 11 0.69 -3.54 7.96
C ARG A 11 0.87 -5.00 8.36
N HIS A 12 0.80 -5.91 7.38
CA HIS A 12 1.13 -7.31 7.55
C HIS A 12 2.60 -7.61 7.24
N ASP A 13 3.03 -8.84 7.49
CA ASP A 13 4.38 -9.29 7.10
C ASP A 13 4.52 -9.41 5.58
N TRP A 14 5.27 -8.47 5.00
CA TRP A 14 5.55 -8.42 3.57
C TRP A 14 6.40 -9.59 3.05
N SER A 15 7.09 -10.33 3.92
CA SER A 15 7.83 -11.53 3.51
C SER A 15 6.91 -12.59 2.90
N ILE A 16 5.67 -12.67 3.40
CA ILE A 16 4.63 -13.57 2.89
C ILE A 16 4.18 -13.12 1.50
N SER A 17 3.89 -11.83 1.31
CA SER A 17 3.53 -11.28 0.00
C SER A 17 4.64 -11.43 -1.02
N ARG A 18 5.90 -11.22 -0.62
CA ARG A 18 7.07 -11.44 -1.49
C ARG A 18 7.15 -12.88 -1.97
N ARG A 19 6.89 -13.86 -1.10
CA ARG A 19 6.85 -15.28 -1.48
C ARG A 19 5.74 -15.57 -2.49
N ILE A 20 4.56 -14.99 -2.31
CA ILE A 20 3.43 -15.15 -3.23
C ILE A 20 3.78 -14.57 -4.61
N VAL A 21 4.29 -13.34 -4.65
CA VAL A 21 4.72 -12.68 -5.91
C VAL A 21 5.77 -13.51 -6.63
N GLY A 22 6.71 -14.13 -5.92
CA GLY A 22 7.74 -14.97 -6.52
C GLY A 22 7.28 -16.37 -6.96
N ALA A 23 6.12 -16.83 -6.52
CA ALA A 23 5.62 -18.18 -6.78
C ALA A 23 4.57 -18.25 -7.90
N ILE A 24 4.11 -17.12 -8.44
CA ILE A 24 3.05 -17.08 -9.45
C ILE A 24 3.43 -16.18 -10.63
N ASP A 25 3.03 -16.58 -11.83
CA ASP A 25 3.28 -15.82 -13.08
C ASP A 25 2.17 -14.79 -13.38
N LYS A 26 1.44 -14.35 -12.35
CA LYS A 26 0.33 -13.39 -12.50
C LYS A 26 0.65 -12.05 -11.85
N PRO A 27 0.21 -10.93 -12.44
CA PRO A 27 0.29 -9.62 -11.80
C PRO A 27 -0.38 -9.62 -10.41
N VAL A 28 0.34 -9.15 -9.39
CA VAL A 28 -0.17 -9.04 -8.01
C VAL A 28 -0.26 -7.59 -7.59
N PHE A 29 -1.41 -7.20 -7.07
CA PHE A 29 -1.59 -5.92 -6.38
C PHE A 29 -1.37 -6.13 -4.88
N LEU A 30 -0.46 -5.36 -4.28
CA LEU A 30 -0.24 -5.36 -2.84
C LEU A 30 -1.17 -4.35 -2.17
N ALA A 31 -1.94 -4.81 -1.20
CA ALA A 31 -2.78 -3.99 -0.33
C ALA A 31 -2.41 -4.19 1.14
N GLY A 32 -3.08 -3.45 2.04
CA GLY A 32 -2.95 -3.64 3.49
C GLY A 32 -1.93 -2.70 4.13
N GLY A 33 -2.43 -1.73 4.89
CA GLY A 33 -1.60 -0.82 5.70
C GLY A 33 -0.64 0.09 4.93
N LEU A 34 -0.83 0.23 3.61
CA LEU A 34 -0.02 1.13 2.79
C LEU A 34 -0.35 2.60 3.07
N ASN A 35 0.67 3.45 3.05
CA ASN A 35 0.59 4.90 3.24
C ASN A 35 1.75 5.60 2.50
N PRO A 36 1.76 6.95 2.41
CA PRO A 36 2.82 7.68 1.73
C PRO A 36 4.23 7.40 2.26
N GLN A 37 4.37 7.05 3.55
CA GLN A 37 5.65 6.83 4.21
C GLN A 37 6.25 5.45 3.93
N ASN A 38 5.41 4.44 3.67
CA ASN A 38 5.86 3.04 3.54
C ASN A 38 5.70 2.45 2.12
N ALA A 39 5.04 3.16 1.19
CA ALA A 39 4.77 2.65 -0.16
C ALA A 39 6.03 2.27 -0.94
N VAL A 40 7.09 3.09 -0.83
CA VAL A 40 8.37 2.86 -1.52
C VAL A 40 9.07 1.62 -0.97
N GLU A 41 9.10 1.48 0.36
CA GLU A 41 9.65 0.31 1.04
C GLU A 41 8.90 -0.97 0.64
N ALA A 42 7.56 -0.88 0.57
CA ALA A 42 6.70 -1.99 0.17
C ALA A 42 7.01 -2.47 -1.26
N ILE A 43 7.21 -1.54 -2.20
CA ILE A 43 7.60 -1.86 -3.58
C ILE A 43 8.95 -2.55 -3.60
N ALA A 44 9.95 -2.03 -2.89
CA ALA A 44 11.28 -2.63 -2.85
C ALA A 44 11.26 -4.05 -2.27
N ALA A 45 10.54 -4.24 -1.16
CA ALA A 45 10.45 -5.53 -0.47
C ALA A 45 9.67 -6.58 -1.27
N VAL A 46 8.49 -6.21 -1.76
CA VAL A 46 7.53 -7.17 -2.34
C VAL A 46 7.69 -7.28 -3.87
N ARG A 47 8.09 -6.21 -4.55
CA ARG A 47 8.06 -6.04 -6.02
C ARG A 47 6.70 -6.43 -6.64
N PRO A 48 5.59 -5.87 -6.15
CA PRO A 48 4.27 -6.15 -6.72
C PRO A 48 4.13 -5.50 -8.10
N PHE A 49 3.13 -5.93 -8.86
CA PHE A 49 2.76 -5.26 -10.11
C PHE A 49 2.11 -3.89 -9.85
N GLY A 50 1.31 -3.79 -8.79
CA GLY A 50 0.62 -2.56 -8.40
C GLY A 50 0.39 -2.48 -6.90
N LEU A 51 -0.03 -1.31 -6.44
CA LEU A 51 -0.45 -1.07 -5.05
C LEU A 51 -1.95 -0.74 -5.02
N ASP A 52 -2.65 -1.24 -4.00
CA ASP A 52 -4.02 -0.84 -3.66
C ASP A 52 -4.03 -0.23 -2.26
N ILE A 53 -4.57 0.99 -2.16
CA ILE A 53 -4.50 1.81 -0.95
C ILE A 53 -5.84 2.47 -0.67
N CYS A 54 -6.26 2.43 0.60
CA CYS A 54 -7.49 3.07 1.06
C CYS A 54 -7.25 3.85 2.35
N SER A 55 -7.15 3.16 3.49
CA SER A 55 -7.11 3.82 4.81
C SER A 55 -5.89 4.72 5.03
N GLY A 56 -4.74 4.40 4.44
CA GLY A 56 -3.53 5.25 4.55
C GLY A 56 -3.66 6.64 3.91
N LEU A 57 -4.66 6.85 3.04
CA LEU A 57 -4.94 8.16 2.45
C LEU A 57 -6.14 8.86 3.08
N ARG A 58 -6.80 8.24 4.07
CA ARG A 58 -8.03 8.75 4.69
C ARG A 58 -7.82 9.20 6.12
N ASP A 59 -8.64 10.15 6.56
CA ASP A 59 -8.65 10.62 7.95
C ASP A 59 -9.98 10.25 8.62
N ARG A 60 -9.93 9.24 9.51
CA ARG A 60 -11.09 8.79 10.29
C ARG A 60 -11.66 9.87 11.20
N ALA A 61 -10.82 10.79 11.71
CA ALA A 61 -11.30 11.89 12.54
C ALA A 61 -12.10 12.93 11.72
N ARG A 62 -11.93 12.93 10.39
CA ARG A 62 -12.65 13.78 9.44
C ARG A 62 -13.71 13.00 8.65
N GLY A 63 -14.37 12.05 9.31
CA GLY A 63 -15.43 11.26 8.66
C GLY A 63 -14.93 10.35 7.55
N ASP A 64 -13.70 9.82 7.69
CA ASP A 64 -13.05 8.94 6.70
C ASP A 64 -12.82 9.59 5.32
N ALA A 65 -12.71 10.93 5.32
CA ALA A 65 -12.44 11.71 4.13
C ALA A 65 -11.08 11.35 3.52
N LEU A 66 -11.03 11.28 2.18
CA LEU A 66 -9.79 11.22 1.43
C LEU A 66 -9.03 12.54 1.60
N MET A 67 -7.77 12.45 1.98
CA MET A 67 -6.90 13.59 2.25
C MET A 67 -6.07 13.92 1.00
N PRO A 68 -6.32 15.06 0.32
CA PRO A 68 -5.62 15.38 -0.94
C PRO A 68 -4.10 15.48 -0.79
N ASP A 69 -3.63 16.00 0.34
CA ASP A 69 -2.21 16.10 0.69
C ASP A 69 -1.54 14.72 0.82
N ARG A 70 -2.24 13.74 1.41
CA ARG A 70 -1.72 12.36 1.50
C ARG A 70 -1.71 11.68 0.13
N LEU A 71 -2.75 11.90 -0.68
CA LEU A 71 -2.80 11.39 -2.04
C LEU A 71 -1.66 11.96 -2.90
N GLU A 72 -1.44 13.27 -2.83
CA GLU A 72 -0.34 13.96 -3.49
C GLU A 72 1.01 13.39 -3.04
N ALA A 73 1.25 13.28 -1.72
CA ALA A 73 2.48 12.73 -1.17
C ALA A 73 2.72 11.28 -1.64
N PHE A 74 1.68 10.44 -1.65
CA PHE A 74 1.76 9.07 -2.15
C PHE A 74 2.14 9.03 -3.63
N ALA A 75 1.45 9.81 -4.47
CA ALA A 75 1.74 9.88 -5.90
C ALA A 75 3.17 10.37 -6.17
N GLN A 76 3.63 11.39 -5.44
CA GLN A 76 5.00 11.89 -5.54
C GLN A 76 6.04 10.84 -5.14
N ALA A 77 5.81 10.10 -4.05
CA ALA A 77 6.69 9.02 -3.63
C ALA A 77 6.82 7.93 -4.71
N LEU A 78 5.70 7.55 -5.33
CA LEU A 78 5.71 6.54 -6.41
C LEU A 78 6.38 7.03 -7.69
N ARG A 79 6.18 8.29 -8.08
CA ARG A 79 6.85 8.87 -9.26
C ARG A 79 8.38 8.84 -9.14
N ARG A 80 8.92 9.03 -7.94
CA ARG A 80 10.38 8.94 -7.70
C ARG A 80 10.92 7.53 -7.93
N VAL A 81 10.16 6.51 -7.55
CA VAL A 81 10.51 5.11 -7.81
C VAL A 81 10.47 4.81 -9.31
N ALA A 82 9.41 5.24 -10.00
CA ALA A 82 9.26 5.00 -11.43
C ALA A 82 10.28 5.75 -12.29
N ALA A 83 10.75 6.93 -11.87
CA ALA A 83 11.76 7.70 -12.59
C ALA A 83 13.20 7.19 -12.39
N GLY A 84 13.43 6.32 -11.39
CA GLY A 84 14.73 5.73 -11.08
C GLY A 84 14.84 4.24 -11.40
N ALA A 85 13.77 3.63 -11.94
CA ALA A 85 13.71 2.25 -12.41
C ALA A 85 13.90 2.20 -13.93
#